data_AF-A0A839PH41-F1
#
_entry.id   AF-A0A839PH41-F1
#
_cell.length_a   1.000
_cell.length_b   1.000
_cell.length_c   1.000
_cell.angle_alpha   90.00
_cell.angle_beta   90.00
_cell.angle_gamma   90.00
#
_symmetry.space_group_name_H-M   'P 1'
#
loop_
_entity.id
_entity.type
_entity.pdbx_description
1 polymer ?
#
loop_
_entity_poly.entity_id
_entity_poly.type
_entity_poly.pdbx_seq_one_letter_code
_entity_poly.pdbx_strand_id
1 'polypeptide(L)'
;MKGIGLDVTHDPVYCDLAFALPVPEGDRPGATDSVAVGVGIMAYRGWEKNGKDEEAIYRTYLEKMSDFVSWLLAQGLEIRLLTGGVEDRKAVGDLLEMVDGTGKNHTGSTIVAEEMSSLHDLMRQIVQTDLVVTTRYHNVVCALMTGRPTISLGYAEKNDELLMQTGLAEFRHHVETFDVEVLKSQFSSMLERRSILEREVRRGVEIFRAQLAEQEGLLRERMGLIAPDRGAISGPTQMTAV
;
A
#
# COMPACT_ATOMS: atom_id res chain seq x y z
N MET A 1 15.75 -12.34 -16.54
CA MET A 1 16.27 -12.17 -17.92
C MET A 1 17.47 -13.10 -18.23
N LYS A 2 17.47 -14.37 -17.81
CA LYS A 2 18.44 -15.34 -18.34
C LYS A 2 17.86 -15.89 -19.63
N GLY A 3 18.29 -15.39 -20.79
CA GLY A 3 17.79 -15.93 -22.06
C GLY A 3 18.07 -15.14 -23.34
N ILE A 4 18.53 -13.88 -23.25
CA ILE A 4 18.78 -13.03 -24.43
C ILE A 4 20.27 -12.74 -24.69
N GLY A 5 21.20 -13.44 -24.01
CA GLY A 5 22.64 -13.35 -24.29
C GLY A 5 23.33 -12.04 -23.85
N LEU A 6 22.59 -11.12 -23.22
CA LEU A 6 23.14 -9.90 -22.64
C LEU A 6 23.53 -10.14 -21.17
N ASP A 7 24.76 -9.81 -20.80
CA ASP A 7 25.21 -9.85 -19.41
C ASP A 7 24.71 -8.59 -18.67
N VAL A 8 23.63 -8.77 -17.91
CA VAL A 8 22.99 -7.72 -17.10
C VAL A 8 23.36 -7.86 -15.61
N THR A 9 24.38 -8.65 -15.27
CA THR A 9 24.75 -8.90 -13.87
C THR A 9 25.22 -7.66 -13.11
N HIS A 10 25.69 -6.64 -13.85
CA HIS A 10 26.17 -5.37 -13.31
C HIS A 10 25.17 -4.22 -13.53
N ASP A 11 23.99 -4.51 -14.09
CA ASP A 11 22.98 -3.47 -14.30
C ASP A 11 22.41 -3.04 -12.94
N PRO A 12 22.38 -1.73 -12.64
CA PRO A 12 21.81 -1.24 -11.40
C PRO A 12 20.29 -1.52 -11.39
N VAL A 13 19.81 -2.09 -10.28
CA VAL A 13 18.39 -2.37 -10.05
C VAL A 13 17.84 -1.29 -9.12
N TYR A 14 16.79 -0.62 -9.57
CA TYR A 14 16.11 0.44 -8.83
C TYR A 14 14.72 -0.02 -8.39
N CYS A 15 14.16 0.64 -7.37
CA CYS A 15 12.80 0.42 -6.93
C CYS A 15 11.78 0.85 -8.01
N ASP A 16 10.50 0.59 -7.74
CA ASP A 16 9.41 0.96 -8.64
C ASP A 16 9.33 2.48 -8.88
N LEU A 17 9.17 2.91 -10.14
CA LEU A 17 9.09 4.34 -10.50
C LEU A 17 7.93 5.06 -9.80
N ALA A 18 6.89 4.32 -9.38
CA ALA A 18 5.77 4.89 -8.64
C ALA A 18 6.19 5.64 -7.36
N PHE A 19 7.31 5.27 -6.72
CA PHE A 19 7.81 5.98 -5.53
C PHE A 19 8.24 7.43 -5.78
N ALA A 20 8.45 7.82 -7.05
CA ALA A 20 8.71 9.21 -7.45
C ALA A 20 7.43 10.05 -7.63
N LEU A 21 6.23 9.45 -7.58
CA LEU A 21 4.98 10.20 -7.68
C LEU A 21 4.74 11.08 -6.44
N PRO A 22 4.14 12.27 -6.61
CA PRO A 22 3.77 13.11 -5.49
C PRO A 22 2.68 12.42 -4.66
N VAL A 23 2.85 12.50 -3.35
CA VAL A 23 1.84 12.04 -2.38
C VAL A 23 0.87 13.19 -2.16
N PRO A 24 -0.46 12.96 -2.22
CA PRO A 24 -1.43 14.00 -1.95
C PRO A 24 -1.20 14.61 -0.56
N GLU A 25 -1.31 15.94 -0.45
CA GLU A 25 -1.40 16.59 0.85
C GLU A 25 -2.69 16.15 1.54
N GLY A 26 -2.56 15.79 2.82
CA GLY A 26 -3.68 15.32 3.61
C GLY A 26 -3.17 14.66 4.87
N ASP A 27 -3.36 15.32 6.00
CA ASP A 27 -3.31 14.64 7.28
C ASP A 27 -4.65 13.96 7.53
N ARG A 28 -4.64 12.83 8.24
CA ARG A 28 -5.85 12.34 8.88
C ARG A 28 -6.35 13.48 9.79
N PRO A 29 -7.58 13.97 9.63
CA PRO A 29 -8.13 15.00 10.50
C PRO A 29 -7.88 14.61 11.96
N GLY A 30 -7.28 15.54 12.72
CA GLY A 30 -6.59 15.24 13.96
C GLY A 30 -7.35 14.34 14.94
N ALA A 31 -6.59 13.44 15.57
CA ALA A 31 -6.93 12.76 16.82
C ALA A 31 -8.42 12.43 17.00
N THR A 32 -9.01 11.70 16.06
CA THR A 32 -10.14 10.85 16.43
C THR A 32 -9.58 9.76 17.34
N ASP A 33 -10.23 9.51 18.48
CA ASP A 33 -9.85 8.40 19.38
C ASP A 33 -9.92 7.02 18.68
N SER A 34 -10.59 6.94 17.52
CA SER A 34 -10.67 5.74 16.68
C SER A 34 -9.48 5.58 15.75
N VAL A 35 -8.97 4.36 15.64
CA VAL A 35 -7.96 3.96 14.65
C VAL A 35 -8.67 3.55 13.35
N ALA A 36 -8.19 4.03 12.21
CA ALA A 36 -8.70 3.68 10.89
C ALA A 36 -7.77 2.72 10.16
N VAL A 37 -8.34 1.68 9.57
CA VAL A 37 -7.60 0.60 8.90
C VAL A 37 -7.96 0.56 7.43
N GLY A 38 -6.95 0.66 6.58
CA GLY A 38 -7.08 0.39 5.15
C GLY A 38 -7.06 -1.11 4.90
N VAL A 39 -8.15 -1.68 4.38
CA VAL A 39 -8.22 -3.11 4.06
C VAL A 39 -8.37 -3.30 2.56
N GLY A 40 -7.31 -3.78 1.93
CA GLY A 40 -7.25 -4.12 0.52
C GLY A 40 -8.05 -5.37 0.19
N ILE A 41 -9.05 -5.24 -0.67
CA ILE A 41 -9.87 -6.35 -1.15
C ILE A 41 -9.62 -6.54 -2.64
N MET A 42 -9.35 -7.79 -3.01
CA MET A 42 -9.05 -8.20 -4.37
C MET A 42 -10.02 -9.28 -4.81
N ALA A 43 -10.47 -9.25 -6.08
CA ALA A 43 -11.14 -10.38 -6.72
C ALA A 43 -10.15 -11.52 -7.04
N TYR A 44 -9.44 -12.01 -6.02
CA TYR A 44 -8.33 -12.95 -6.17
C TYR A 44 -8.84 -14.36 -6.47
N ARG A 45 -8.34 -14.95 -7.56
CA ARG A 45 -8.78 -16.26 -8.09
C ARG A 45 -7.62 -17.24 -8.30
N GLY A 46 -6.46 -16.95 -7.72
CA GLY A 46 -5.22 -17.68 -7.95
C GLY A 46 -4.30 -16.97 -8.93
N TRP A 47 -2.99 -17.24 -8.82
CA TRP A 47 -1.96 -16.68 -9.70
C TRP A 47 -1.62 -17.61 -10.88
N GLU A 48 -1.92 -18.91 -10.77
CA GLU A 48 -1.67 -19.89 -11.84
C GLU A 48 -2.63 -19.72 -13.01
N LYS A 49 -2.09 -19.65 -14.23
CA LYS A 49 -2.92 -19.65 -15.45
C LYS A 49 -3.61 -21.01 -15.60
N ASN A 50 -4.95 -21.03 -15.57
CA ASN A 50 -5.81 -22.22 -15.63
C ASN A 50 -5.81 -23.07 -14.35
N GLY A 51 -5.64 -22.45 -13.18
CA GLY A 51 -5.83 -23.13 -11.90
C GLY A 51 -7.19 -23.83 -11.85
N LYS A 52 -7.21 -25.09 -11.44
CA LYS A 52 -8.46 -25.76 -11.04
C LYS A 52 -8.81 -25.18 -9.67
N ASP A 53 -10.06 -24.77 -9.45
CA ASP A 53 -10.60 -24.19 -8.20
C ASP A 53 -10.54 -22.66 -7.98
N GLU A 54 -10.51 -21.84 -9.04
CA GLU A 54 -10.57 -20.36 -8.95
C GLU A 54 -11.67 -19.82 -8.00
N GLU A 55 -12.87 -20.41 -8.04
CA GLU A 55 -13.99 -20.00 -7.18
C GLU A 55 -13.80 -20.43 -5.72
N ALA A 56 -13.19 -21.59 -5.47
CA ALA A 56 -12.88 -22.05 -4.12
C ALA A 56 -11.76 -21.22 -3.49
N ILE A 57 -10.74 -20.83 -4.28
CA ILE A 57 -9.69 -19.89 -3.86
C ILE A 57 -10.29 -18.54 -3.49
N TYR A 58 -11.13 -17.99 -4.37
CA TYR A 58 -11.82 -16.72 -4.14
C TYR A 58 -12.67 -16.72 -2.87
N ARG A 59 -13.50 -17.76 -2.70
CA ARG A 59 -14.36 -17.90 -1.53
C ARG A 59 -13.55 -18.06 -0.25
N THR A 60 -12.50 -18.89 -0.26
CA THR A 60 -11.63 -19.07 0.92
C THR A 60 -10.94 -17.77 1.31
N TYR A 61 -10.46 -17.00 0.33
CA TYR A 61 -9.88 -15.67 0.56
C TYR A 61 -10.91 -14.73 1.21
N LEU A 62 -12.11 -14.62 0.64
CA LEU A 62 -13.15 -13.73 1.18
C LEU A 62 -13.66 -14.16 2.55
N GLU A 63 -13.79 -15.46 2.82
CA GLU A 63 -14.18 -15.97 4.15
C GLU A 63 -13.15 -15.53 5.22
N LYS A 64 -11.86 -15.66 4.92
CA LYS A 64 -10.78 -15.19 5.81
C LYS A 64 -10.80 -13.67 5.98
N MET A 65 -10.95 -12.91 4.89
CA MET A 65 -11.01 -11.45 4.96
C MET A 65 -12.25 -10.96 5.71
N SER A 66 -13.40 -11.62 5.56
CA SER A 66 -14.63 -11.32 6.28
C SER A 66 -14.47 -11.54 7.78
N ASP A 67 -13.81 -12.63 8.20
CA ASP A 67 -13.52 -12.87 9.60
C ASP A 67 -12.56 -11.80 10.18
N PHE A 68 -11.52 -11.44 9.44
CA PHE A 68 -10.61 -10.37 9.83
C PHE A 68 -11.33 -9.00 9.95
N VAL A 69 -12.15 -8.63 8.98
CA VAL A 69 -12.92 -7.38 8.98
C VAL A 69 -13.94 -7.36 10.13
N SER A 70 -14.64 -8.47 10.35
CA SER A 70 -15.57 -8.61 11.48
C SER A 70 -14.87 -8.47 12.82
N TRP A 71 -13.65 -9.01 12.93
CA TRP A 71 -12.82 -8.85 14.11
C TRP A 71 -12.40 -7.39 14.34
N LEU A 72 -11.96 -6.68 13.29
CA LEU A 72 -11.62 -5.24 13.38
C LEU A 72 -12.81 -4.40 13.86
N LEU A 73 -14.01 -4.64 13.32
CA LEU A 73 -15.24 -3.95 13.73
C LEU A 73 -15.59 -4.23 15.19
N ALA A 74 -15.42 -5.47 15.65
CA ALA A 74 -15.64 -5.82 17.05
C ALA A 74 -14.66 -5.12 18.01
N GLN A 75 -13.48 -4.70 17.52
CA GLN A 75 -12.53 -3.87 18.28
C GLN A 75 -12.86 -2.37 18.24
N GLY A 76 -13.93 -1.95 17.54
CA GLY A 76 -14.30 -0.54 17.42
C GLY A 76 -13.47 0.24 16.39
N LEU A 77 -12.79 -0.46 15.49
CA LEU A 77 -11.92 0.16 14.49
C LEU A 77 -12.72 0.60 13.26
N GLU A 78 -12.36 1.75 12.71
CA GLU A 78 -12.91 2.23 11.44
C GLU A 78 -12.24 1.51 10.28
N ILE A 79 -13.00 1.15 9.26
CA ILE A 79 -12.49 0.39 8.13
C ILE A 79 -12.71 1.16 6.85
N ARG A 80 -11.65 1.28 6.07
CA ARG A 80 -11.69 1.78 4.71
C ARG A 80 -11.28 0.66 3.76
N LEU A 81 -12.23 0.17 2.96
CA LEU A 81 -11.94 -0.82 1.94
C LEU A 81 -11.19 -0.14 0.79
N LEU A 82 -10.07 -0.75 0.40
CA LEU A 82 -9.21 -0.31 -0.68
C LEU A 82 -9.29 -1.33 -1.80
N THR A 83 -9.47 -0.88 -3.04
CA THR A 83 -9.42 -1.74 -4.23
C THR A 83 -8.18 -1.41 -5.05
N GLY A 84 -7.91 -2.18 -6.10
CA GLY A 84 -6.89 -1.84 -7.09
C GLY A 84 -7.42 -1.55 -8.48
N GLY A 85 -8.73 -1.50 -8.63
CA GLY A 85 -9.41 -1.30 -9.91
C GLY A 85 -10.87 -1.72 -9.85
N VAL A 86 -11.56 -1.51 -10.97
CA VAL A 86 -13.00 -1.79 -11.11
C VAL A 86 -13.31 -3.29 -11.00
N GLU A 87 -12.34 -4.15 -11.29
CA GLU A 87 -12.48 -5.60 -11.21
C GLU A 87 -12.72 -6.11 -9.77
N ASP A 88 -12.32 -5.33 -8.75
CA ASP A 88 -12.48 -5.70 -7.35
C ASP A 88 -13.87 -5.33 -6.79
N ARG A 89 -14.69 -4.60 -7.56
CA ARG A 89 -16.01 -4.14 -7.10
C ARG A 89 -16.89 -5.30 -6.64
N LYS A 90 -16.84 -6.44 -7.33
CA LYS A 90 -17.56 -7.65 -6.93
C LYS A 90 -17.09 -8.17 -5.57
N ALA A 91 -15.77 -8.21 -5.35
CA ALA A 91 -15.20 -8.68 -4.10
C ALA A 91 -15.54 -7.79 -2.91
N VAL A 92 -15.62 -6.47 -3.12
CA VAL A 92 -16.13 -5.54 -2.11
C VAL A 92 -17.58 -5.84 -1.76
N GLY A 93 -18.46 -6.01 -2.77
CA GLY A 93 -19.87 -6.34 -2.54
C GLY A 93 -20.06 -7.65 -1.78
N ASP A 94 -19.43 -8.73 -2.27
CA ASP A 94 -19.49 -10.05 -1.65
C ASP A 94 -18.98 -10.02 -0.18
N LEU A 95 -17.91 -9.27 0.10
CA LEU A 95 -17.38 -9.12 1.47
C LEU A 95 -18.38 -8.42 2.38
N LEU A 96 -18.98 -7.31 1.93
CA LEU A 96 -19.95 -6.56 2.72
C LEU A 96 -21.17 -7.42 3.05
N GLU A 97 -21.68 -8.19 2.07
CA GLU A 97 -22.77 -9.15 2.29
C GLU A 97 -22.40 -10.22 3.34
N MET A 98 -21.17 -10.74 3.28
CA MET A 98 -20.69 -11.71 4.27
C MET A 98 -20.62 -11.10 5.67
N VAL A 99 -20.08 -9.89 5.81
CA VAL A 99 -19.94 -9.20 7.10
C VAL A 99 -21.30 -8.88 7.71
N ASP A 100 -22.23 -8.34 6.91
CA ASP A 100 -23.60 -8.03 7.34
C ASP A 100 -24.36 -9.29 7.77
N GLY A 101 -24.20 -10.40 7.05
CA GLY A 101 -24.81 -11.69 7.36
C GLY A 101 -24.36 -12.31 8.68
N THR A 102 -23.20 -11.92 9.23
CA THR A 102 -22.74 -12.42 10.54
C THR A 102 -23.48 -11.82 11.73
N GLY A 103 -24.20 -10.70 11.54
CA GLY A 103 -24.80 -9.95 12.62
C GLY A 103 -23.80 -9.34 13.60
N LYS A 104 -22.49 -9.32 13.29
CA LYS A 104 -21.45 -8.75 14.17
C LYS A 104 -21.28 -7.23 14.03
N ASN A 105 -22.07 -6.60 13.16
CA ASN A 105 -22.09 -5.15 12.90
C ASN A 105 -22.83 -4.36 14.01
N HIS A 106 -22.49 -4.63 15.28
CA HIS A 106 -23.15 -4.07 16.46
C HIS A 106 -22.36 -2.97 17.17
N THR A 107 -21.16 -2.65 16.69
CA THR A 107 -20.39 -1.51 17.14
C THR A 107 -20.69 -0.35 16.19
N GLY A 108 -20.79 0.89 16.67
CA GLY A 108 -21.02 2.08 15.83
C GLY A 108 -19.87 2.39 14.85
N SER A 109 -19.03 1.41 14.53
CA SER A 109 -17.90 1.48 13.62
C SER A 109 -18.40 1.47 12.18
N THR A 110 -17.72 2.20 11.30
CA THR A 110 -18.14 2.36 9.91
C THR A 110 -17.20 1.63 8.96
N ILE A 111 -17.77 1.07 7.90
CA ILE A 111 -17.03 0.60 6.72
C ILE A 111 -17.26 1.63 5.61
N VAL A 112 -16.18 2.18 5.07
CA VAL A 112 -16.22 3.06 3.90
C VAL A 112 -15.58 2.35 2.71
N ALA A 113 -16.29 2.30 1.59
CA ALA A 113 -15.80 1.77 0.33
C ALA A 113 -15.96 2.83 -0.77
N GLU A 114 -14.88 3.55 -1.08
CA GLU A 114 -14.86 4.56 -2.13
C GLU A 114 -14.19 4.02 -3.39
N GLU A 115 -14.74 4.35 -4.55
CA GLU A 115 -14.11 3.99 -5.82
C GLU A 115 -12.81 4.75 -6.05
N MET A 116 -11.87 4.13 -6.76
CA MET A 116 -10.63 4.76 -7.20
C MET A 116 -10.46 4.62 -8.71
N SER A 117 -9.92 5.65 -9.36
CA SER A 117 -9.61 5.64 -10.79
C SER A 117 -8.11 5.83 -11.09
N SER A 118 -7.33 6.15 -10.06
CA SER A 118 -5.89 6.39 -10.14
C SER A 118 -5.15 6.04 -8.85
N LEU A 119 -3.82 5.90 -8.93
CA LEU A 119 -2.97 5.79 -7.73
C LEU A 119 -3.09 7.01 -6.82
N HIS A 120 -3.34 8.19 -7.39
CA HIS A 120 -3.54 9.41 -6.61
C HIS A 120 -4.83 9.35 -5.78
N ASP A 121 -5.92 8.84 -6.35
CA ASP A 121 -7.17 8.60 -5.61
C ASP A 121 -6.96 7.58 -4.49
N LEU A 122 -6.26 6.48 -4.80
CA LEU A 122 -5.93 5.46 -3.81
C LEU A 122 -5.07 6.04 -2.67
N MET A 123 -4.06 6.85 -2.97
CA MET A 123 -3.26 7.52 -1.94
C MET A 123 -4.10 8.46 -1.08
N ARG A 124 -5.05 9.23 -1.67
CA ARG A 124 -5.98 10.07 -0.89
C ARG A 124 -6.85 9.26 0.07
N GLN A 125 -7.23 8.05 -0.32
CA GLN A 125 -7.95 7.14 0.57
C GLN A 125 -7.03 6.60 1.68
N ILE A 126 -5.81 6.21 1.35
CA ILE A 126 -4.86 5.63 2.30
C ILE A 126 -4.37 6.65 3.35
N VAL A 127 -4.18 7.92 3.00
CA VAL A 127 -3.77 8.94 4.00
C VAL A 127 -4.79 9.11 5.15
N GLN A 128 -6.04 8.67 4.95
CA GLN A 128 -7.08 8.67 5.97
C GLN A 128 -7.02 7.44 6.91
N THR A 129 -6.01 6.58 6.75
CA THR A 129 -5.82 5.35 7.53
C THR A 129 -4.56 5.46 8.39
N ASP A 130 -4.46 4.64 9.42
CA ASP A 130 -3.27 4.52 10.26
C ASP A 130 -2.41 3.31 9.88
N LEU A 131 -3.04 2.22 9.45
CA LEU A 131 -2.41 0.97 9.05
C LEU A 131 -3.10 0.41 7.80
N VAL A 132 -2.38 -0.38 7.01
CA VAL A 132 -2.91 -1.03 5.81
C VAL A 132 -2.68 -2.54 5.85
N VAL A 133 -3.70 -3.31 5.51
CA VAL A 133 -3.58 -4.74 5.18
C VAL A 133 -4.03 -4.91 3.75
N THR A 134 -3.20 -5.38 2.83
CA THR A 134 -3.57 -5.41 1.41
C THR A 134 -2.88 -6.50 0.60
N THR A 135 -3.55 -6.91 -0.47
CA THR A 135 -3.12 -7.98 -1.38
C THR A 135 -2.40 -7.42 -2.61
N ARG A 136 -2.97 -6.37 -3.24
CA ARG A 136 -2.47 -5.84 -4.51
C ARG A 136 -1.18 -5.05 -4.32
N TYR A 137 -0.21 -5.33 -5.19
CA TYR A 137 1.12 -4.69 -5.15
C TYR A 137 1.06 -3.16 -5.13
N HIS A 138 0.23 -2.53 -5.97
CA HIS A 138 0.17 -1.06 -6.00
C HIS A 138 -0.48 -0.47 -4.74
N ASN A 139 -1.34 -1.21 -4.03
CA ASN A 139 -1.85 -0.78 -2.73
C ASN A 139 -0.75 -0.83 -1.68
N VAL A 140 0.14 -1.84 -1.72
CA VAL A 140 1.34 -1.88 -0.88
C VAL A 140 2.23 -0.67 -1.17
N VAL A 141 2.53 -0.39 -2.44
CA VAL A 141 3.36 0.76 -2.84
C VAL A 141 2.75 2.07 -2.34
N CYS A 142 1.46 2.32 -2.57
CA CYS A 142 0.78 3.54 -2.12
C CYS A 142 0.73 3.66 -0.59
N ALA A 143 0.60 2.54 0.14
CA ALA A 143 0.67 2.51 1.60
C ALA A 143 2.05 2.91 2.13
N LEU A 144 3.11 2.36 1.54
CA LEU A 144 4.47 2.73 1.89
C LEU A 144 4.73 4.21 1.57
N MET A 145 4.37 4.68 0.37
CA MET A 145 4.54 6.08 -0.06
C MET A 145 3.87 7.09 0.89
N THR A 146 2.73 6.73 1.47
CA THR A 146 1.98 7.55 2.45
C THR A 146 2.43 7.33 3.89
N GLY A 147 3.51 6.56 4.10
CA GLY A 147 4.13 6.32 5.41
C GLY A 147 3.37 5.32 6.30
N ARG A 148 2.46 4.51 5.74
CA ARG A 148 1.62 3.60 6.52
C ARG A 148 2.31 2.24 6.74
N PRO A 149 2.42 1.77 8.00
CA PRO A 149 2.74 0.38 8.29
C PRO A 149 1.77 -0.55 7.56
N THR A 150 2.31 -1.56 6.88
CA THR A 150 1.54 -2.38 5.94
C THR A 150 1.78 -3.86 6.16
N ILE A 151 0.71 -4.66 6.28
CA ILE A 151 0.75 -6.11 6.15
C ILE A 151 0.41 -6.48 4.70
N SER A 152 1.31 -7.19 4.04
CA SER A 152 1.12 -7.64 2.65
C SER A 152 0.62 -9.08 2.64
N LEU A 153 -0.54 -9.30 2.01
CA LEU A 153 -1.06 -10.62 1.62
C LEU A 153 -0.67 -10.86 0.15
N GLY A 154 0.60 -11.04 -0.13
CA GLY A 154 1.13 -11.10 -1.50
C GLY A 154 0.95 -12.48 -2.16
N TYR A 155 1.18 -12.52 -3.47
CA TYR A 155 1.28 -13.78 -4.25
C TYR A 155 2.60 -13.83 -5.05
N ALA A 156 3.43 -12.79 -4.97
CA ALA A 156 4.67 -12.66 -5.71
C ALA A 156 5.78 -12.10 -4.83
N GLU A 157 7.01 -12.57 -5.06
CA GLU A 157 8.23 -12.18 -4.31
C GLU A 157 8.50 -10.66 -4.34
N LYS A 158 7.95 -9.93 -5.32
CA LYS A 158 8.13 -8.48 -5.45
C LYS A 158 7.59 -7.69 -4.24
N ASN A 159 6.51 -8.15 -3.60
CA ASN A 159 5.99 -7.52 -2.38
C ASN A 159 7.00 -7.67 -1.23
N ASP A 160 7.67 -8.82 -1.18
CA ASP A 160 8.52 -9.19 -0.05
C ASP A 160 9.78 -8.32 0.04
N GLU A 161 10.39 -8.02 -1.10
CA GLU A 161 11.57 -7.16 -1.18
C GLU A 161 11.26 -5.74 -0.68
N LEU A 162 10.11 -5.18 -1.08
CA LEU A 162 9.69 -3.85 -0.62
C LEU A 162 9.51 -3.79 0.90
N LEU A 163 8.86 -4.81 1.48
CA LEU A 163 8.62 -4.85 2.92
C LEU A 163 9.94 -5.07 3.69
N MET A 164 10.88 -5.84 3.16
CA MET A 164 12.21 -5.99 3.78
C MET A 164 12.95 -4.65 3.84
N GLN A 165 12.97 -3.91 2.74
CA GLN A 165 13.70 -2.64 2.63
C GLN A 165 13.03 -1.48 3.40
N THR A 166 11.79 -1.65 3.86
CA THR A 166 11.02 -0.65 4.63
C THR A 166 10.81 -1.04 6.10
N GLY A 167 11.50 -2.07 6.59
CA GLY A 167 11.45 -2.49 8.00
C GLY A 167 10.21 -3.30 8.38
N LEU A 168 9.50 -3.85 7.40
CA LEU A 168 8.25 -4.60 7.56
C LEU A 168 8.38 -6.09 7.20
N ALA A 169 9.59 -6.65 7.22
CA ALA A 169 9.87 -8.04 6.81
C ALA A 169 9.04 -9.10 7.56
N GLU A 170 8.59 -8.84 8.79
CA GLU A 170 7.77 -9.78 9.56
C GLU A 170 6.30 -9.80 9.09
N PHE A 171 5.84 -8.80 8.35
CA PHE A 171 4.44 -8.57 7.98
C PHE A 171 4.09 -9.02 6.55
N ARG A 172 4.72 -10.11 6.11
CA ARG A 172 4.54 -10.70 4.78
C ARG A 172 3.84 -12.03 4.90
N HIS A 173 2.78 -12.23 4.12
CA HIS A 173 2.06 -13.49 4.01
C HIS A 173 1.75 -13.79 2.57
N HIS A 174 1.59 -15.09 2.27
CA HIS A 174 1.07 -15.53 0.99
C HIS A 174 -0.47 -15.57 1.04
N VAL A 175 -1.13 -14.95 0.06
CA VAL A 175 -2.61 -14.76 0.01
C VAL A 175 -3.40 -16.06 0.07
N GLU A 176 -2.83 -17.18 -0.40
CA GLU A 176 -3.53 -18.48 -0.37
C GLU A 176 -3.35 -19.22 0.96
N THR A 177 -2.24 -19.00 1.68
CA THR A 177 -1.84 -19.83 2.82
C THR A 177 -1.81 -19.07 4.15
N PHE A 178 -2.09 -17.76 4.16
CA PHE A 178 -2.11 -16.99 5.40
C PHE A 178 -3.12 -17.55 6.41
N ASP A 179 -2.74 -17.47 7.67
CA ASP A 179 -3.57 -17.81 8.80
C ASP A 179 -4.20 -16.52 9.37
N VAL A 180 -5.51 -16.54 9.57
CA VAL A 180 -6.27 -15.37 10.00
C VAL A 180 -5.96 -14.97 11.45
N GLU A 181 -5.66 -15.93 12.32
CA GLU A 181 -5.29 -15.65 13.71
C GLU A 181 -3.88 -15.08 13.81
N VAL A 182 -2.97 -15.56 12.96
CA VAL A 182 -1.63 -14.94 12.81
C VAL A 182 -1.76 -13.51 12.28
N LEU A 183 -2.63 -13.28 11.29
CA LEU A 183 -2.91 -11.94 10.77
C LEU A 183 -3.43 -11.00 11.86
N LYS A 184 -4.42 -11.44 12.67
CA LYS A 184 -4.95 -10.68 13.81
C LYS A 184 -3.85 -10.35 14.83
N SER A 185 -3.04 -11.35 15.21
CA SER A 185 -1.93 -11.15 16.17
C SER A 185 -0.89 -10.16 15.65
N GLN A 186 -0.51 -10.26 14.38
CA GLN A 186 0.45 -9.33 13.78
C GLN A 186 -0.13 -7.93 13.62
N PHE A 187 -1.41 -7.81 13.28
CA PHE A 187 -2.10 -6.52 13.23
C PHE A 187 -2.06 -5.82 14.59
N SER A 188 -2.40 -6.52 15.69
CA SER A 188 -2.32 -5.96 17.05
C SER A 188 -0.89 -5.51 17.39
N SER A 189 0.11 -6.34 17.06
CA SER A 189 1.51 -5.99 17.29
C SER A 189 1.98 -4.80 16.44
N MET A 190 1.47 -4.66 15.22
CA MET A 190 1.73 -3.52 14.35
C MET A 190 1.10 -2.25 14.92
N LEU A 191 -0.11 -2.34 15.46
CA LEU A 191 -0.82 -1.25 16.10
C LEU A 191 -0.06 -0.72 17.33
N GLU A 192 0.43 -1.61 18.19
CA GLU A 192 1.26 -1.25 19.35
C GLU A 192 2.58 -0.56 18.93
N ARG A 193 3.20 -1.02 17.84
CA ARG A 193 4.48 -0.50 17.33
C ARG A 193 4.33 0.58 16.26
N ARG A 194 3.12 1.06 16.01
CA ARG A 194 2.76 1.90 14.86
C ARG A 194 3.73 3.07 14.65
N SER A 195 4.00 3.86 15.69
CA SER A 195 4.86 5.04 15.58
C SER A 195 6.32 4.71 15.20
N ILE A 196 6.82 3.54 15.63
CA ILE A 196 8.15 3.06 15.27
C ILE A 196 8.14 2.61 13.81
N LEU A 197 7.14 1.83 13.41
CA LEU A 197 7.02 1.30 12.06
C LEU A 197 6.79 2.41 11.02
N GLU A 198 5.99 3.43 11.33
CA GLU A 198 5.82 4.62 10.47
C GLU A 198 7.16 5.32 10.19
N ARG A 199 8.06 5.39 11.18
CA ARG A 199 9.40 5.97 10.97
C ARG A 199 10.26 5.09 10.08
N GLU A 200 10.27 3.77 10.28
CA GLU A 200 11.03 2.85 9.41
C GLU A 200 10.51 2.87 7.97
N VAL A 201 9.19 2.90 7.78
CA VAL A 201 8.57 3.00 6.44
C VAL A 201 9.00 4.30 5.76
N ARG A 202 8.87 5.45 6.43
CA ARG A 202 9.30 6.75 5.87
C ARG A 202 10.78 6.74 5.49
N ARG A 203 11.64 6.21 6.35
CA ARG A 203 13.09 6.09 6.10
C ARG A 203 13.38 5.21 4.88
N GLY A 204 12.71 4.06 4.74
CA GLY A 204 12.87 3.19 3.57
C GLY A 204 12.42 3.87 2.28
N VAL A 205 11.30 4.59 2.30
CA VAL A 205 10.79 5.33 1.13
C VAL A 205 11.69 6.49 0.74
N GLU A 206 12.33 7.17 1.69
CA GLU A 206 13.34 8.19 1.40
C GLU A 206 14.54 7.61 0.63
N ILE A 207 14.98 6.40 0.99
CA ILE A 207 16.04 5.68 0.26
C ILE A 207 15.59 5.38 -1.18
N PHE A 208 14.37 4.90 -1.38
CA PHE A 208 13.80 4.65 -2.71
C PHE A 208 13.77 5.92 -3.56
N ARG A 209 13.33 7.03 -2.99
CA ARG A 209 13.28 8.32 -3.71
C ARG A 209 14.67 8.83 -4.09
N ALA A 210 15.67 8.67 -3.21
CA ALA A 210 17.04 9.03 -3.52
C ALA A 210 17.61 8.18 -4.66
N GLN A 211 17.37 6.87 -4.64
CA GLN A 211 17.76 5.94 -5.72
C GLN A 211 17.09 6.30 -7.05
N LEU A 212 15.81 6.67 -7.06
CA LEU A 212 15.13 7.10 -8.28
C LEU A 212 15.66 8.43 -8.81
N ALA A 213 16.03 9.37 -7.93
CA ALA A 213 16.65 10.63 -8.34
C ALA A 213 18.02 10.39 -9.00
N GLU A 214 18.81 9.44 -8.48
CA GLU A 214 20.06 8.98 -9.11
C GLU A 214 19.79 8.37 -10.49
N GLN A 215 18.81 7.45 -10.58
CA GLN A 215 18.40 6.84 -11.84
C GLN A 215 18.01 7.88 -12.89
N GLU A 216 17.19 8.86 -12.51
CA GLU A 216 16.77 9.95 -13.39
C GLU A 216 17.98 10.76 -13.89
N GLY A 217 18.94 11.05 -13.01
CA GLY A 217 20.18 11.74 -13.38
C GLY A 217 20.99 10.97 -14.43
N LEU A 218 21.20 9.67 -14.23
CA LEU A 218 21.91 8.80 -15.18
C LEU A 218 21.21 8.71 -16.53
N LEU A 219 19.87 8.61 -16.53
CA LEU A 219 19.09 8.56 -17.76
C LEU A 219 19.16 9.89 -18.52
N ARG A 220 19.06 11.02 -17.82
CA ARG A 220 19.19 12.36 -18.42
C ARG A 220 20.56 12.55 -19.07
N GLU A 221 21.63 12.16 -18.38
CA GLU A 221 23.00 12.23 -18.92
C GLU A 221 23.13 11.39 -20.20
N ARG A 222 22.69 10.12 -20.17
CA ARG A 222 22.74 9.22 -21.34
C ARG A 222 21.92 9.72 -22.53
N MET A 223 20.82 10.42 -22.26
CA MET A 223 19.94 11.00 -23.29
C MET A 223 20.41 12.37 -23.78
N GLY A 224 21.53 12.91 -23.26
CA GLY A 224 22.01 14.25 -23.60
C GLY A 224 21.09 15.38 -23.11
N LEU A 225 20.23 15.10 -22.13
CA LEU A 225 19.33 16.06 -21.52
C LEU A 225 20.07 16.76 -20.36
N ILE A 226 20.66 17.92 -20.62
CA ILE A 226 21.33 18.73 -19.60
C ILE A 226 20.31 19.08 -18.49
N ALA A 227 20.71 18.95 -17.23
CA ALA A 227 19.88 19.37 -16.10
C ALA A 227 19.51 20.86 -16.22
N PRO A 228 18.26 21.28 -15.95
CA PRO A 228 17.96 22.70 -15.86
C PRO A 228 18.82 23.28 -14.73
N ASP A 229 19.59 24.31 -15.06
CA ASP A 229 20.34 25.11 -14.13
C ASP A 229 19.37 25.56 -13.03
N ARG A 230 19.58 25.10 -11.78
CA ARG A 230 18.87 25.67 -10.63
C ARG A 230 19.49 27.04 -10.34
N GLY A 231 19.29 27.97 -11.28
CA GLY A 231 19.66 29.36 -11.14
C GLY A 231 19.01 29.89 -9.87
N ALA A 232 19.85 30.38 -8.97
CA ALA A 232 19.44 31.05 -7.76
C ALA A 232 18.36 32.09 -8.10
N ILE A 233 17.16 31.90 -7.55
CA ILE A 233 16.15 32.96 -7.50
C ILE A 233 16.70 34.00 -6.53
N SER A 234 17.52 34.92 -7.04
CA SER A 234 17.84 36.16 -6.36
C SER A 234 16.52 36.91 -6.15
N GLY A 235 16.08 36.97 -4.90
CA GLY A 235 14.88 37.71 -4.50
C GLY A 235 14.95 39.18 -4.91
N PRO A 236 13.79 39.85 -5.01
CA PRO A 236 13.72 41.20 -5.55
C PRO A 236 14.48 42.17 -4.65
N THR A 237 15.42 42.90 -5.25
CA THR A 237 16.08 44.07 -4.69
C THR A 237 15.02 45.07 -4.23
N GLN A 238 14.94 45.32 -2.93
CA GLN A 238 14.19 46.45 -2.39
C GLN A 238 14.78 47.74 -2.97
N MET A 239 13.98 48.49 -3.73
CA MET A 239 14.33 49.84 -4.14
C MET A 239 13.61 50.82 -3.22
N THR A 240 14.40 51.44 -2.35
CA THR A 240 14.05 52.54 -1.45
C THR A 240 13.56 53.78 -2.20
N ALA A 241 12.51 54.37 -1.64
CA ALA A 241 12.02 55.76 -1.68
C ALA A 241 12.71 56.80 -2.59
N VAL A 242 11.90 57.49 -3.40
CA VAL A 242 11.64 58.95 -3.32
C VAL A 242 10.17 59.20 -3.65
#